data_AF-A0A358D530-F1
#
_entry.id   AF-A0A358D530-F1
#
_cell.length_a   1.000
_cell.length_b   1.000
_cell.length_c   1.000
_cell.angle_alpha   90.00
_cell.angle_beta   90.00
_cell.angle_gamma   90.00
#
_symmetry.space_group_name_H-M   'P 1'
#
loop_
_entity.id
_entity.type
_entity.pdbx_description
1 polymer ?
#
loop_
_entity_poly.entity_id
_entity_poly.type
_entity_poly.pdbx_seq_one_letter_code
_entity_poly.pdbx_strand_id
1 'polypeptide(L)' 'DDTWIPVDRAHRLQRAIPHASLTLIEGAGHLVHLDALAELAGDLVRWATATR' A
#
# COMPACT_ATOMS: atom_id res chain seq x y z
N ASP A 1 3.17 7.01 9.28
CA ASP A 1 4.44 6.29 9.12
C ASP A 1 4.44 4.97 9.88
N ASP A 2 4.76 3.86 9.19
CA ASP A 2 4.85 2.51 9.78
C ASP A 2 6.14 2.37 10.62
N THR A 3 5.98 2.13 11.92
CA THR A 3 7.09 2.00 12.87
C THR A 3 7.60 0.55 13.02
N TRP A 4 6.88 -0.43 12.50
CA TRP A 4 7.23 -1.86 12.60
C TRP A 4 7.96 -2.33 11.34
N ILE A 5 7.52 -1.85 10.18
CA ILE A 5 8.07 -2.20 8.88
C ILE A 5 8.45 -0.93 8.13
N PRO A 6 9.75 -0.65 7.95
CA PRO A 6 10.19 0.51 7.18
C PRO A 6 9.71 0.45 5.73
N VAL A 7 9.36 1.62 5.18
CA VAL A 7 8.83 1.77 3.81
C VAL A 7 9.79 1.28 2.72
N ASP A 8 11.10 1.24 2.99
CA ASP A 8 12.10 0.73 2.04
C ASP A 8 11.82 -0.72 1.62
N ARG A 9 11.22 -1.54 2.51
CA ARG A 9 10.86 -2.93 2.19
C ARG A 9 9.80 -2.99 1.09
N ALA A 10 8.82 -2.09 1.10
CA ALA A 10 7.80 -2.01 0.07
C ALA A 10 8.43 -1.66 -1.30
N HIS A 11 9.34 -0.69 -1.33
CA HIS A 11 10.07 -0.34 -2.55
C HIS A 11 10.97 -1.49 -3.05
N ARG A 12 11.60 -2.25 -2.15
CA ARG A 12 12.40 -3.43 -2.51
C ARG A 12 11.54 -4.52 -3.14
N LEU A 13 10.35 -4.78 -2.58
CA LEU A 13 9.40 -5.76 -3.13
C LEU A 13 8.90 -5.35 -4.51
N GLN A 14 8.52 -4.08 -4.68
CA GLN A 14 8.07 -3.56 -5.98
C GLN A 14 9.13 -3.73 -7.08
N ARG A 15 10.41 -3.50 -6.76
CA ARG A 15 11.51 -3.71 -7.71
C ARG A 15 11.80 -5.18 -8.01
N ALA A 16 11.55 -6.07 -7.05
CA ALA A 16 11.88 -7.49 -7.15
C ALA A 16 10.78 -8.33 -7.82
N ILE A 17 9.52 -7.90 -7.76
CA ILE A 17 8.37 -8.67 -8.23
C ILE A 17 7.82 -8.04 -9.51
N PRO A 18 7.90 -8.73 -10.67
CA PRO A 18 7.32 -8.25 -11.91
C PRO A 18 5.84 -7.94 -11.76
N HIS A 19 5.42 -6.80 -12.32
CA HIS A 19 4.03 -6.32 -12.31
C HIS A 19 3.45 -5.95 -10.93
N ALA A 20 4.25 -5.95 -9.86
CA ALA A 20 3.79 -5.44 -8.57
C ALA A 20 3.55 -3.92 -8.62
N SER A 21 2.37 -3.49 -8.18
CA SER A 21 2.06 -2.08 -7.90
C SER A 21 2.38 -1.73 -6.45
N LEU A 22 2.66 -0.45 -6.19
CA LEU A 22 2.89 0.08 -4.84
C LEU A 22 2.11 1.38 -4.68
N THR A 23 1.32 1.47 -3.61
CA THR A 23 0.67 2.70 -3.14
C THR A 23 1.14 2.99 -1.73
N LEU A 24 1.52 4.24 -1.47
CA LEU A 24 1.78 4.72 -0.11
C LEU A 24 0.55 5.51 0.35
N ILE A 25 0.03 5.17 1.53
CA ILE A 25 -1.07 5.87 2.19
C ILE A 25 -0.46 6.79 3.24
N GLU A 26 -0.52 8.10 2.99
CA GLU A 26 0.07 9.10 3.87
C GLU A 26 -0.65 9.14 5.22
N GLY A 27 0.08 9.44 6.30
CA GLY A 27 -0.50 9.53 7.65
C GLY A 27 -0.85 8.20 8.31
N ALA A 28 -0.88 7.07 7.59
CA ALA A 28 -1.15 5.75 8.16
C ALA A 28 0.08 5.12 8.83
N GLY A 29 -0.13 4.43 9.96
CA GLY A 29 0.87 3.60 10.62
C GLY A 29 0.84 2.16 10.10
N HIS A 30 1.31 1.22 10.92
CA HIS A 30 1.34 -0.20 10.55
C HIS A 30 -0.06 -0.79 10.31
N LEU A 31 -1.02 -0.37 11.12
CA LEU A 31 -2.40 -0.86 11.06
C LEU A 31 -3.24 0.02 10.14
N VAL A 32 -2.84 0.10 8.87
CA VAL A 32 -3.44 0.98 7.84
C VAL A 32 -4.97 0.88 7.72
N HIS A 33 -5.56 -0.28 8.02
CA HIS A 33 -7.00 -0.49 8.00
C HIS A 33 -7.74 0.18 9.17
N LEU A 34 -7.05 0.46 10.27
CA LEU A 34 -7.57 1.25 11.39
C LEU A 34 -7.31 2.75 11.18
N ASP A 35 -6.11 3.09 10.68
CA ASP A 35 -5.68 4.48 10.55
C ASP A 35 -6.33 5.20 9.36
N ALA A 36 -6.56 4.49 8.25
CA ALA A 36 -6.95 5.08 6.97
C ALA A 36 -7.93 4.20 6.18
N LEU A 37 -9.00 3.74 6.83
CA LEU A 37 -9.98 2.80 6.25
C LEU A 37 -10.52 3.25 4.88
N ALA A 38 -10.94 4.51 4.76
CA ALA A 38 -11.55 5.02 3.53
C ALA A 38 -10.55 5.09 2.36
N GLU A 39 -9.32 5.52 2.62
CA GLU A 39 -8.26 5.61 1.61
C GLU A 39 -7.81 4.22 1.16
N LEU A 40 -7.63 3.31 2.11
CA LEU A 40 -7.31 1.91 1.82
C LEU A 40 -8.40 1.25 0.96
N ALA A 41 -9.67 1.40 1.34
CA ALA A 41 -10.78 0.84 0.58
C ALA A 41 -10.84 1.39 -0.84
N GLY A 42 -10.66 2.70 -1.00
CA GLY A 42 -10.60 3.35 -2.31
C GLY A 42 -9.45 2.83 -3.18
N ASP A 43 -8.27 2.60 -2.59
CA ASP A 43 -7.14 2.05 -3.33
C ASP A 43 -7.34 0.59 -3.74
N LEU A 44 -7.89 -0.24 -2.85
CA LEU A 44 -8.24 -1.63 -3.15
C LEU A 44 -9.27 -1.75 -4.28
N VAL A 45 -10.30 -0.89 -4.29
CA VAL A 45 -11.28 -0.85 -5.39
C VAL A 45 -10.61 -0.45 -6.71
N ARG A 46 -9.76 0.59 -6.71
CA ARG A 46 -9.02 0.98 -7.92
C ARG A 46 -8.14 -0.15 -8.43
N TRP A 47 -7.38 -0.79 -7.54
CA TRP A 47 -6.53 -1.92 -7.90
C TRP A 47 -7.34 -3.10 -8.46
N ALA A 48 -8.45 -3.46 -7.83
CA ALA A 48 -9.29 -4.60 -8.23
C ALA A 48 -10.02 -4.37 -9.57
N THR A 49 -10.29 -3.11 -9.91
CA THR A 49 -11.02 -2.74 -11.14
C THR A 49 -10.10 -2.30 -12.29
N ALA A 50 -8.81 -2.08 -12.02
CA ALA A 50 -7.80 -1.71 -13.01
C ALA A 50 -7.39 -2.86 -13.96
N THR A 51 -8.26 -3.87 -14.16
CA THR A 51 -8.00 -5.06 -14.96
C THR A 51 -7.33 -4.71 -16.29
N ARG A 52 -6.18 -5.36 -16.53
CA ARG A 52 -5.44 -5.40 -17.80
C ARG A 52 -6.20 -6.18 -18.86
#